data_AF-W2V1P5-F1
#
_entry.id   AF-W2V1P5-F1
#
_cell.length_a   1.000
_cell.length_b   1.000
_cell.length_c   1.000
_cell.angle_alpha   90.00
_cell.angle_beta   90.00
_cell.angle_gamma   90.00
#
_symmetry.space_group_name_H-M   'P 1'
#
loop_
_entity.id
_entity.type
_entity.pdbx_description
1 polymer ?
#
loop_
_entity_poly.entity_id
_entity_poly.type
_entity_poly.pdbx_seq_one_letter_code
_entity_poly.pdbx_strand_id
1 'polypeptide(L)'
;MLNCFKKHGGLSSFKKVKKYKSCTLKGELGYKIENSLITIKGISYKFIKSRNFEGKIKTVTIKRDNLGYFYICIAVENKKKVYTTSSKTVGIYFGLKNFLTLSNGV
;
A
#
# COMPACT_ATOMS: atom_id res chain seq x y z
N MET A 1 13.80 1.97 9.74
CA MET A 1 14.85 1.58 8.78
C MET A 1 14.18 0.99 7.54
N LEU A 2 14.40 1.56 6.34
CA LEU A 2 13.70 1.18 5.10
C LEU A 2 14.66 0.39 4.18
N ASN A 3 14.49 -0.93 4.09
CA ASN A 3 15.29 -1.78 3.21
C ASN A 3 14.76 -1.68 1.76
N CYS A 4 15.64 -1.38 0.79
CA CYS A 4 15.32 -1.52 -0.64
C CYS A 4 16.51 -2.14 -1.39
N PHE A 5 16.58 -3.46 -1.43
CA PHE A 5 17.58 -4.18 -2.20
C PHE A 5 17.19 -4.27 -3.70
N LYS A 6 18.18 -4.09 -4.59
CA LYS A 6 18.53 -5.09 -5.61
C LYS A 6 19.83 -4.73 -6.34
N LYS A 7 20.77 -5.69 -6.40
CA LYS A 7 21.54 -6.03 -7.60
C LYS A 7 21.76 -7.54 -7.57
N HIS A 8 21.50 -8.24 -8.67
CA HIS A 8 21.81 -9.66 -8.80
C HIS A 8 23.30 -9.81 -9.12
N GLY A 9 24.05 -10.56 -8.31
CA GLY A 9 25.47 -10.89 -8.54
C GLY A 9 26.53 -10.17 -7.70
N GLY A 10 26.22 -9.67 -6.50
CA GLY A 10 27.22 -9.11 -5.58
C GLY A 10 26.67 -8.86 -4.18
N LEU A 11 27.55 -8.62 -3.20
CA LEU A 11 27.15 -8.38 -1.81
C LEU A 11 26.18 -7.19 -1.74
N SER A 12 25.07 -7.37 -1.04
CA SER A 12 23.97 -6.40 -1.08
C SER A 12 24.34 -5.12 -0.34
N SER A 13 24.63 -4.05 -1.09
CA SER A 13 24.96 -2.74 -0.51
C SER A 13 23.70 -1.89 -0.29
N PHE A 14 23.68 -1.07 0.76
CA PHE A 14 22.65 -0.06 0.94
C PHE A 14 22.60 0.90 -0.26
N LYS A 15 21.39 1.14 -0.76
CA LYS A 15 21.18 2.10 -1.84
C LYS A 15 21.42 3.52 -1.27
N LYS A 16 22.12 4.38 -2.03
CA LYS A 16 22.28 5.81 -1.66
C LYS A 16 20.90 6.47 -1.49
N VAL A 17 20.75 7.36 -0.50
CA VAL A 17 19.47 8.00 -0.17
C VAL A 17 18.78 8.62 -1.40
N LYS A 18 19.55 9.37 -2.20
CA LYS A 18 19.11 10.00 -3.45
C LYS A 18 18.58 9.04 -4.52
N LYS A 19 18.87 7.74 -4.41
CA LYS A 19 18.43 6.73 -5.39
C LYS A 19 17.18 5.97 -4.92
N TYR A 20 16.70 6.13 -3.68
CA TYR A 20 15.43 5.52 -3.28
C TYR A 20 14.27 6.17 -4.04
N LYS A 21 13.36 5.34 -4.54
CA LYS A 21 12.15 5.79 -5.24
C LYS A 21 10.94 5.83 -4.32
N SER A 22 11.08 5.43 -3.06
CA SER A 22 9.99 5.42 -2.11
C SER A 22 10.49 5.65 -0.69
N CYS A 23 9.68 6.34 0.10
CA CYS A 23 9.87 6.46 1.54
C CYS A 23 8.55 6.14 2.26
N THR A 24 8.63 5.34 3.33
CA THR A 24 7.47 4.97 4.15
C THR A 24 7.62 5.58 5.52
N LEU A 25 6.60 6.33 5.93
CA LEU A 25 6.39 6.85 7.27
C LEU A 25 5.42 5.89 7.98
N LYS A 26 5.80 5.45 9.18
CA LYS A 26 5.04 4.48 9.97
C LYS A 26 4.43 5.16 11.19
N GLY A 27 3.21 4.74 11.54
CA GLY A 27 2.46 5.36 12.64
C GLY A 27 2.02 6.77 12.30
N GLU A 28 1.70 7.57 13.31
CA GLU A 28 1.14 8.92 13.15
C GLU A 28 2.22 10.02 13.16
N LEU A 29 3.49 9.65 13.04
CA LEU A 29 4.62 10.57 13.16
C LEU A 29 5.19 10.97 11.80
N GLY A 30 5.48 12.26 11.63
CA GLY A 30 6.19 12.79 10.47
C GLY A 30 5.30 13.13 9.26
N TYR A 31 3.99 12.95 9.37
CA TYR A 31 3.02 13.48 8.41
C TYR A 31 1.71 13.92 9.08
N LYS A 32 1.00 14.85 8.43
CA LYS A 32 -0.39 15.24 8.75
C LYS A 32 -1.19 15.22 7.46
N ILE A 33 -2.39 14.65 7.47
CA ILE A 33 -3.29 14.66 6.30
C ILE A 33 -4.57 15.38 6.69
N GLU A 34 -4.89 16.43 5.96
CA GLU A 34 -6.10 17.24 6.13
C GLU A 34 -6.75 17.44 4.77
N ASN A 35 -7.95 16.89 4.59
CA ASN A 35 -8.66 16.93 3.31
C ASN A 35 -7.74 16.47 2.15
N SER A 36 -7.35 17.38 1.26
CA SER A 36 -6.50 17.13 0.08
C SER A 36 -5.09 17.70 0.23
N LEU A 37 -4.66 17.95 1.46
CA LEU A 37 -3.33 18.41 1.82
C LEU A 37 -2.62 17.37 2.67
N ILE A 38 -1.35 17.14 2.36
CA ILE A 38 -0.45 16.33 3.17
C ILE A 38 0.74 17.19 3.60
N THR A 39 0.96 17.31 4.90
CA THR A 39 2.14 17.96 5.47
C THR A 39 3.16 16.89 5.83
N ILE A 40 4.37 16.98 5.29
CA ILE A 40 5.49 16.09 5.61
C ILE A 40 6.64 16.95 6.06
N LYS A 41 7.14 16.71 7.29
CA LYS A 41 8.24 17.50 7.88
C LYS A 41 8.02 19.03 7.81
N GLY A 42 6.78 19.49 8.01
CA GLY A 42 6.42 20.91 7.99
C GLY A 42 6.11 21.49 6.61
N ILE A 43 6.33 20.76 5.51
CA ILE A 43 6.01 21.21 4.15
C ILE A 43 4.70 20.59 3.70
N SER A 44 3.76 21.41 3.24
CA SER A 44 2.43 20.99 2.80
C SER A 44 2.37 20.82 1.29
N TYR A 45 1.81 19.70 0.84
CA TYR A 45 1.64 19.35 -0.56
C TYR A 45 0.17 19.07 -0.84
N LYS A 46 -0.34 19.59 -1.96
CA LYS A 46 -1.68 19.28 -2.45
C LYS A 46 -1.65 17.95 -3.20
N PHE A 47 -2.63 17.10 -2.95
CA PHE A 47 -2.81 15.84 -3.66
C PHE A 47 -4.28 15.57 -3.98
N ILE A 48 -4.53 14.67 -4.91
CA ILE A 48 -5.88 14.23 -5.28
C ILE A 48 -6.10 12.84 -4.69
N LYS A 49 -7.20 12.66 -3.96
CA LYS A 49 -7.60 11.35 -3.45
C LYS A 49 -8.19 10.53 -4.59
N SER A 50 -7.64 9.34 -4.83
CA SER A 50 -8.26 8.38 -5.75
C SER A 50 -9.49 7.71 -5.13
N ARG A 51 -9.51 7.55 -3.80
CA ARG A 51 -10.58 6.93 -3.03
C ARG A 51 -10.70 7.60 -1.66
N ASN A 52 -11.92 7.67 -1.14
CA ASN A 52 -12.12 7.99 0.27
C ASN A 52 -11.70 6.80 1.13
N PHE A 53 -11.13 7.09 2.29
CA PHE A 53 -10.73 6.08 3.25
C PHE A 53 -11.17 6.50 4.65
N GLU A 54 -11.65 5.53 5.40
CA GLU A 54 -12.02 5.65 6.81
C GLU A 54 -11.10 4.75 7.63
N GLY A 55 -10.96 5.00 8.92
CA GLY A 55 -10.14 4.18 9.82
C GLY A 55 -8.79 4.80 10.20
N LYS A 56 -7.99 4.05 10.97
CA LYS A 56 -6.71 4.51 11.50
C LYS A 56 -5.59 4.31 10.48
N ILE A 57 -4.89 5.37 10.11
CA ILE A 57 -3.77 5.28 9.16
C ILE A 57 -2.60 4.55 9.85
N LYS A 58 -2.14 3.46 9.26
CA LYS A 58 -0.97 2.70 9.73
C LYS A 58 0.34 3.19 9.13
N THR A 59 0.33 3.42 7.82
CA THR A 59 1.53 3.84 7.09
C THR A 59 1.17 4.74 5.93
N VAL A 60 2.01 5.74 5.67
CA VAL A 60 1.98 6.55 4.46
C VAL A 60 3.27 6.34 3.70
N THR A 61 3.17 5.94 2.44
CA THR A 61 4.32 5.75 1.57
C THR A 61 4.27 6.73 0.41
N ILE A 62 5.28 7.58 0.29
CA ILE A 62 5.49 8.39 -0.90
C ILE A 62 6.33 7.57 -1.89
N LYS A 63 5.82 7.38 -3.11
CA LYS A 63 6.51 6.70 -4.20
C LYS A 63 6.72 7.66 -5.37
N ARG A 64 7.87 7.55 -6.03
CA ARG A 64 8.19 8.25 -7.27
C ARG A 64 8.32 7.24 -8.39
N ASP A 65 7.63 7.51 -9.49
CA ASP A 65 7.76 6.71 -10.70
C ASP A 65 8.97 7.13 -11.54
N ASN A 66 9.26 6.38 -12.59
CA ASN A 66 10.33 6.65 -13.54
C ASN A 66 10.15 7.98 -14.27
N LEU A 67 8.89 8.37 -14.53
CA LEU A 67 8.51 9.65 -15.14
C LEU A 67 8.59 10.84 -14.16
N GLY A 68 8.89 10.60 -12.88
CA GLY A 68 8.99 11.65 -11.88
C GLY A 68 7.70 11.98 -11.14
N TYR A 69 6.57 11.38 -11.51
CA TYR A 69 5.30 11.53 -10.78
C TYR A 69 5.39 10.95 -9.37
N PHE A 70 4.77 11.67 -8.42
CA PHE A 70 4.67 11.27 -7.04
C PHE A 70 3.30 10.69 -6.72
N TYR A 71 3.31 9.59 -5.98
CA TYR A 71 2.12 8.88 -5.52
C TYR A 71 2.17 8.73 -4.01
N ILE A 72 1.02 8.89 -3.37
CA ILE A 72 0.86 8.69 -1.93
C ILE A 72 0.03 7.42 -1.74
N CYS A 73 0.65 6.39 -1.18
CA CYS A 73 -0.01 5.15 -0.81
C CYS A 73 -0.30 5.16 0.69
N ILE A 74 -1.58 5.12 1.05
CA ILE A 74 -2.03 5.16 2.44
C ILE A 74 -2.56 3.77 2.80
N ALA A 75 -1.95 3.13 3.79
CA ALA A 75 -2.45 1.89 4.36
C ALA A 75 -3.26 2.21 5.62
N VAL A 76 -4.51 1.79 5.64
CA VAL A 76 -5.46 2.10 6.71
C VAL A 76 -5.91 0.81 7.36
N GLU A 77 -5.95 0.81 8.68
CA GLU A 77 -6.57 -0.24 9.48
C GLU A 77 -8.05 0.07 9.65
N ASN A 78 -8.89 -0.81 9.11
CA ASN A 78 -10.34 -0.74 9.24
C ASN A 78 -10.86 -1.89 10.06
N LYS A 79 -11.92 -1.63 10.84
CA LYS A 79 -12.67 -2.69 11.50
C LYS A 79 -13.24 -3.62 10.43
N LYS A 80 -13.08 -4.92 10.63
CA LYS A 80 -13.58 -5.95 9.71
C LYS A 80 -15.10 -5.83 9.67
N LYS A 81 -15.68 -5.51 8.51
CA LYS A 81 -17.12 -5.69 8.31
C LYS A 81 -17.41 -7.18 8.42
N VAL A 82 -18.19 -7.57 9.41
CA VAL A 82 -18.62 -8.96 9.59
C VAL A 82 -19.73 -9.19 8.57
N TYR A 83 -19.45 -10.04 7.59
CA TYR A 83 -20.47 -10.53 6.66
C TYR A 83 -21.03 -11.82 7.25
N THR A 84 -22.36 -11.95 7.27
CA THR A 84 -23.02 -13.21 7.60
C THR A 84 -22.62 -14.26 6.57
N THR A 85 -21.90 -15.29 6.99
CA THR A 85 -21.53 -16.41 6.13
C THR A 85 -22.77 -17.27 5.86
N SER A 86 -23.02 -17.58 4.59
CA SER A 86 -24.02 -18.60 4.23
C SER A 86 -23.53 -19.97 4.75
N SER A 87 -24.45 -20.85 5.15
CA SER A 87 -24.15 -22.22 5.55
C SER A 87 -23.68 -23.12 4.39
N LYS A 88 -23.59 -22.57 3.17
CA LYS A 88 -23.16 -23.29 1.97
C LYS A 88 -21.63 -23.29 1.85
N THR A 89 -21.05 -24.47 1.69
CA THR A 89 -19.62 -24.64 1.41
C THR A 89 -19.35 -24.46 -0.08
N VAL A 90 -18.36 -23.65 -0.43
CA VAL A 90 -17.91 -23.44 -1.80
C VAL A 90 -16.41 -23.64 -1.87
N GLY A 91 -15.96 -24.52 -2.75
CA GLY A 91 -14.56 -24.67 -3.12
C GLY A 91 -14.17 -23.64 -4.17
N ILE A 92 -13.07 -22.91 -3.94
CA ILE A 92 -12.53 -21.91 -4.85
C ILE A 92 -11.15 -22.37 -5.30
N TYR A 93 -10.98 -22.62 -6.60
CA TYR A 93 -9.72 -23.07 -7.19
C TYR A 93 -9.20 -22.06 -8.22
N PHE A 94 -7.90 -21.75 -8.16
CA PHE A 94 -7.22 -20.94 -9.16
C PHE A 94 -6.35 -21.84 -10.05
N GLY A 95 -6.61 -21.83 -11.35
CA GLY A 95 -5.88 -22.63 -12.34
C GLY A 95 -5.26 -21.76 -13.43
N LEU A 96 -4.22 -22.29 -14.07
CA LEU A 96 -3.58 -21.63 -15.22
C LEU A 96 -4.50 -21.58 -16.45
N LYS A 97 -5.32 -22.62 -16.64
CA LYS A 97 -6.33 -22.69 -17.71
C LYS A 97 -7.60 -21.92 -17.35
N ASN A 98 -8.07 -22.11 -16.11
CA ASN A 98 -9.27 -21.46 -15.59
C ASN A 98 -8.86 -20.63 -14.38
N PHE A 99 -8.85 -19.30 -14.54
CA PHE A 99 -8.40 -18.38 -13.50
C PHE A 99 -9.14 -18.58 -12.18
N LEU A 100 -10.46 -18.79 -12.23
CA LEU A 100 -11.28 -19.03 -11.04
C LEU A 100 -12.32 -20.12 -11.35
N THR A 101 -12.30 -21.20 -10.59
CA THR A 101 -13.32 -22.26 -10.64
C THR A 101 -14.02 -22.35 -9.30
N LEU A 102 -15.35 -22.29 -9.33
CA LEU A 102 -16.21 -22.43 -8.15
C LEU A 102 -16.87 -23.82 -8.19
N SER A 103 -16.78 -24.57 -7.10
CA SER A 103 -17.43 -25.87 -6.96
C SER A 103 -18.27 -25.91 -5.69
N ASN A 104 -19.52 -26.33 -5.81
CA ASN A 104 -20.46 -26.38 -4.67
C ASN A 104 -20.53 -27.77 -4.00
N GLY A 105 -19.64 -28.69 -4.36
CA GLY A 105 -19.59 -30.04 -3.78
C GLY A 105 -20.81 -30.93 -4.09
N VAL A 106 -21.64 -30.52 -5.06
CA VAL A 106 -22.72 -31.31 -5.66
C VAL A 106 -22.28 -31.75 -7.05
#